data_AF-A0A359LNB8-F1
#
_entry.id   AF-A0A359LNB8-F1
#
_cell.length_a   1.000
_cell.length_b   1.000
_cell.length_c   1.000
_cell.angle_alpha   90.00
_cell.angle_beta   90.00
_cell.angle_gamma   90.00
#
_symmetry.space_group_name_H-M   'P 1'
#
loop_
_entity.id
_entity.type
_entity.pdbx_description
1 polymer ?
#
loop_
_entity_poly.entity_id
_entity_poly.type
_entity_poly.pdbx_seq_one_letter_code
_entity_poly.pdbx_strand_id
1 'polypeptide(L)'
;MKRLFAGIFVLLQAASAAPFTNLYFFGDSLSDTGNIYRATTLLNTLTLGLVPVTPQSPPYSGGRFSNGPVWAETTAARFGLASDAQSAGMSLGILGSQTGPGRNYAIGGARTGTGGALGAFDSLVPTGVQAQVNFYLSRAGGTADPNALYFLLGGGNDLRDLAQLTDLAAMGAGAGTAAANLAQS
;
A
#
# COMPACT_ATOMS: atom_id res chain seq x y z
N MET A 1 -47.10 18.64 52.13
CA MET A 1 -45.69 18.43 51.70
C MET A 1 -45.70 17.44 50.54
N LYS A 2 -45.50 17.90 49.29
CA LYS A 2 -45.40 17.03 48.11
C LYS A 2 -43.92 16.87 47.76
N ARG A 3 -43.37 15.66 47.90
CA ARG A 3 -41.99 15.34 47.51
C ARG A 3 -41.99 14.99 46.03
N LEU A 4 -41.34 15.83 45.20
CA LEU A 4 -41.01 15.44 43.82
C LEU A 4 -39.77 14.55 43.84
N PHE A 5 -39.88 13.35 43.28
CA PHE A 5 -38.74 12.53 42.91
C PHE A 5 -38.31 12.93 41.50
N ALA A 6 -37.09 13.46 41.37
CA ALA A 6 -36.44 13.66 40.08
C ALA A 6 -35.66 12.37 39.74
N GLY A 7 -36.12 11.64 38.73
CA GLY A 7 -35.39 10.52 38.15
C GLY A 7 -34.34 11.00 37.16
N ILE A 8 -33.07 10.68 37.40
CA ILE A 8 -31.99 10.88 36.43
C ILE A 8 -32.09 9.75 35.40
N PHE A 9 -32.42 10.11 34.16
CA PHE A 9 -32.26 9.22 33.01
C PHE A 9 -30.82 9.32 32.51
N VAL A 10 -30.05 8.24 32.64
CA VAL A 10 -28.75 8.10 31.96
C VAL A 10 -29.02 7.60 30.55
N LEU A 11 -28.87 8.48 29.56
CA LEU A 11 -28.86 8.09 28.15
C LEU A 11 -27.56 7.34 27.87
N LEU A 12 -27.65 6.02 27.68
CA LEU A 12 -26.58 5.24 27.07
C LEU A 12 -26.46 5.65 25.61
N GLN A 13 -25.57 6.60 25.32
CA GLN A 13 -25.13 6.88 23.96
C GLN A 13 -24.34 5.66 23.49
N ALA A 14 -24.92 4.87 22.58
CA ALA A 14 -24.14 3.91 21.82
C ALA A 14 -23.04 4.68 21.08
N ALA A 15 -21.77 4.39 21.39
CA ALA A 15 -20.67 4.96 20.66
C ALA A 15 -20.69 4.39 19.23
N SER A 16 -21.18 5.18 18.27
CA SER A 16 -20.94 4.92 16.86
C SER A 16 -19.56 5.46 16.53
N ALA A 17 -18.67 4.62 16.03
CA ALA A 17 -17.46 5.12 15.37
C ALA A 17 -17.91 6.00 14.19
N ALA A 18 -17.30 7.18 14.04
CA ALA A 18 -17.49 7.96 12.83
C ALA A 18 -16.98 7.12 11.64
N PRO A 19 -17.70 7.09 10.51
CA PRO A 19 -17.22 6.40 9.32
C PRO A 19 -15.91 7.05 8.86
N PHE A 20 -14.96 6.23 8.40
CA PHE A 20 -13.72 6.74 7.81
C PHE A 20 -14.04 7.52 6.52
N THR A 21 -13.34 8.63 6.32
CA THR A 21 -13.52 9.48 5.13
C THR A 21 -12.80 8.90 3.91
N ASN A 22 -11.70 8.19 4.15
CA ASN A 22 -10.82 7.64 3.13
C ASN A 22 -10.20 6.32 3.60
N LEU A 23 -9.86 5.46 2.65
CA LEU A 23 -9.00 4.31 2.86
C LEU A 23 -7.66 4.54 2.15
N TYR A 24 -6.56 4.15 2.80
CA TYR A 24 -5.23 4.15 2.19
C TYR A 24 -4.63 2.75 2.25
N PHE A 25 -4.03 2.31 1.15
CA PHE A 25 -3.43 0.99 1.05
C PHE A 25 -1.95 1.11 0.72
N PHE A 26 -1.10 0.54 1.56
CA PHE A 26 0.34 0.43 1.38
C PHE A 26 0.70 -1.05 1.38
N GLY A 27 1.64 -1.44 0.54
CA GLY A 27 2.07 -2.81 0.48
C GLY A 27 2.61 -3.28 -0.85
N ASP A 28 2.38 -4.55 -1.12
CA ASP A 28 2.93 -5.24 -2.28
C ASP A 28 1.86 -5.68 -3.29
N SER A 29 2.17 -6.71 -4.09
CA SER A 29 1.31 -7.31 -5.10
C SER A 29 -0.04 -7.78 -4.58
N LEU A 30 -0.15 -8.11 -3.28
CA LEU A 30 -1.41 -8.55 -2.69
C LEU A 30 -2.45 -7.42 -2.63
N SER A 31 -2.01 -6.16 -2.61
CA SER A 31 -2.86 -4.98 -2.52
C SER A 31 -2.81 -4.12 -3.78
N ASP A 32 -1.78 -4.24 -4.62
CA ASP A 32 -1.57 -3.41 -5.81
C ASP A 32 -2.70 -3.57 -6.85
N THR A 33 -3.33 -2.45 -7.22
CA THR A 33 -4.40 -2.36 -8.23
C THR A 33 -3.95 -1.84 -9.60
N GLY A 34 -2.64 -1.77 -9.83
CA GLY A 34 -2.04 -1.45 -11.13
C GLY A 34 -0.90 -0.43 -11.09
N ASN A 35 -0.38 -0.05 -9.93
CA ASN A 35 0.77 0.84 -9.82
C ASN A 35 1.99 0.27 -10.55
N ILE A 36 2.41 -0.97 -10.26
CA ILE A 36 3.57 -1.55 -10.94
C ILE A 36 3.34 -1.74 -12.45
N TYR A 37 2.09 -2.05 -12.83
CA TYR A 37 1.71 -2.19 -14.23
C TYR A 37 1.88 -0.88 -15.00
N ARG A 38 1.39 0.23 -14.44
CA ARG A 38 1.58 1.56 -15.04
C ARG A 38 3.06 1.94 -15.13
N ALA A 39 3.82 1.68 -14.07
CA ALA A 39 5.24 2.01 -14.04
C ALA A 39 6.05 1.20 -15.04
N THR A 40 5.87 -0.12 -15.08
CA THR A 40 6.57 -0.97 -16.04
C THR A 40 6.10 -0.74 -17.47
N THR A 41 4.84 -0.34 -17.72
CA THR A 41 4.39 0.13 -19.05
C THR A 41 5.15 1.38 -19.49
N LEU A 42 5.31 2.36 -18.60
CA LEU A 42 6.08 3.56 -18.90
C LEU A 42 7.55 3.22 -19.14
N LEU A 43 8.17 2.44 -18.24
CA LEU A 43 9.57 2.05 -18.38
C LEU A 43 9.81 1.22 -19.64
N ASN A 44 8.90 0.30 -19.98
CA ASN A 44 8.94 -0.44 -21.24
C ASN A 44 9.00 0.51 -22.44
N THR A 45 8.16 1.55 -22.45
CA THR A 45 8.16 2.57 -23.51
C THR A 45 9.48 3.35 -23.54
N LEU A 46 9.93 3.86 -22.39
CA LEU A 46 11.14 4.68 -22.28
C LEU A 46 12.43 3.91 -22.57
N THR A 47 12.42 2.60 -22.34
CA THR A 47 13.57 1.70 -22.53
C THR A 47 13.48 0.89 -23.82
N LEU A 48 12.56 1.23 -24.73
CA LEU A 48 12.36 0.54 -26.01
C LEU A 48 12.19 -0.98 -25.84
N GLY A 49 11.49 -1.40 -24.79
CA GLY A 49 11.15 -2.79 -24.52
C GLY A 49 12.08 -3.55 -23.58
N LEU A 50 13.18 -2.95 -23.11
CA LEU A 50 14.14 -3.64 -22.23
C LEU A 50 13.56 -3.98 -20.85
N VAL A 51 12.68 -3.13 -20.31
CA VAL A 51 11.92 -3.43 -19.10
C VAL A 51 10.59 -4.09 -19.49
N PRO A 52 10.31 -5.34 -19.09
CA PRO A 52 9.04 -5.99 -19.42
C PRO A 52 7.88 -5.38 -18.64
N VAL A 53 6.70 -5.32 -19.26
CA VAL A 53 5.46 -4.93 -18.58
C VAL A 53 5.02 -6.05 -17.63
N THR A 54 4.71 -5.70 -16.38
CA THR A 54 4.32 -6.66 -15.34
C THR A 54 3.13 -6.16 -14.50
N PRO A 55 2.19 -7.01 -14.08
CA PRO A 55 2.05 -8.42 -14.46
C PRO A 55 1.57 -8.59 -15.91
N GLN A 56 1.99 -9.67 -16.56
CA GLN A 56 1.54 -10.02 -17.92
C GLN A 56 0.13 -10.63 -17.90
N SER A 57 -0.72 -10.21 -18.82
CA SER A 57 -2.07 -10.75 -19.02
C SER A 57 -2.12 -11.55 -20.32
N PRO A 58 -2.69 -12.77 -20.34
CA PRO A 58 -3.10 -13.63 -19.20
C PRO A 58 -1.91 -14.29 -18.46
N PRO A 59 -2.09 -14.86 -17.24
CA PRO A 59 -3.35 -15.12 -16.51
C PRO A 59 -3.81 -14.00 -15.58
N TYR A 60 -3.01 -12.95 -15.42
CA TYR A 60 -3.35 -11.81 -14.59
C TYR A 60 -4.36 -10.89 -15.28
N SER A 61 -5.17 -10.18 -14.51
CA SER A 61 -6.24 -9.32 -15.03
C SER A 61 -6.03 -7.87 -14.63
N GLY A 62 -6.17 -6.95 -15.59
CA GLY A 62 -6.18 -5.51 -15.34
C GLY A 62 -4.97 -4.96 -14.60
N GLY A 63 -3.79 -5.59 -14.72
CA GLY A 63 -2.57 -5.16 -14.02
C GLY A 63 -2.49 -5.54 -12.54
N ARG A 64 -3.40 -6.37 -12.02
CA ARG A 64 -3.33 -6.96 -10.67
C ARG A 64 -2.53 -8.26 -10.71
N PHE A 65 -1.85 -8.62 -9.62
CA PHE A 65 -1.32 -9.99 -9.44
C PHE A 65 -2.44 -10.98 -9.03
N SER A 66 -3.57 -10.91 -9.72
CA SER A 66 -4.73 -11.76 -9.55
C SER A 66 -5.45 -11.91 -10.89
N ASN A 67 -6.29 -12.93 -11.03
CA ASN A 67 -7.20 -13.10 -12.18
C ASN A 67 -8.48 -12.24 -12.06
N GLY A 68 -8.57 -11.40 -11.03
CA GLY A 68 -9.68 -10.48 -10.78
C GLY A 68 -9.29 -9.41 -9.75
N PRO A 69 -10.27 -8.74 -9.12
CA PRO A 69 -10.01 -7.75 -8.09
C PRO A 69 -9.20 -8.30 -6.91
N VAL A 70 -8.29 -7.49 -6.37
CA VAL A 70 -7.58 -7.82 -5.12
C VAL A 70 -8.40 -7.42 -3.89
N TRP A 71 -8.00 -7.87 -2.71
CA TRP A 71 -8.75 -7.66 -1.48
C TRP A 71 -8.99 -6.16 -1.17
N ALA A 72 -8.04 -5.29 -1.52
CA ALA A 72 -8.16 -3.83 -1.36
C ALA A 72 -9.40 -3.27 -2.06
N GLU A 73 -9.68 -3.73 -3.29
CA GLU A 73 -10.86 -3.31 -4.06
C GLU A 73 -12.15 -3.78 -3.40
N THR A 74 -12.19 -5.04 -2.96
CA THR A 74 -13.37 -5.58 -2.27
C THR A 74 -13.62 -4.93 -0.91
N THR A 75 -12.55 -4.55 -0.21
CA THR A 75 -12.62 -3.86 1.08
C THR A 75 -13.14 -2.44 0.88
N ALA A 76 -12.55 -1.69 -0.04
CA ALA A 76 -12.99 -0.33 -0.35
C ALA A 76 -14.44 -0.25 -0.79
N ALA A 77 -14.89 -1.21 -1.61
CA ALA A 77 -16.30 -1.31 -1.99
C ALA A 77 -17.23 -1.50 -0.77
N ARG A 78 -16.84 -2.31 0.22
CA ARG A 78 -17.64 -2.54 1.44
C ARG A 78 -17.76 -1.31 2.34
N PHE A 79 -16.79 -0.41 2.29
CA PHE A 79 -16.85 0.89 2.98
C PHE A 79 -17.57 1.98 2.16
N GLY A 80 -18.02 1.69 0.94
CA GLY A 80 -18.58 2.69 0.04
C GLY A 80 -17.54 3.65 -0.55
N LEU A 81 -16.25 3.28 -0.48
CA LEU A 81 -15.09 4.10 -0.85
C LEU A 81 -14.30 3.46 -2.01
N ALA A 82 -14.99 2.85 -2.98
CA ALA A 82 -14.35 2.04 -4.03
C ALA A 82 -13.25 2.77 -4.83
N SER A 83 -13.37 4.09 -5.02
CA SER A 83 -12.34 4.91 -5.70
C SER A 83 -11.01 4.93 -4.95
N ASP A 84 -11.00 4.76 -3.63
CA ASP A 84 -9.78 4.79 -2.84
C ASP A 84 -8.86 3.61 -3.15
N ALA A 85 -9.41 2.46 -3.56
CA ALA A 85 -8.60 1.31 -3.97
C ALA A 85 -7.92 1.51 -5.34
N GLN A 86 -8.27 2.54 -6.11
CA GLN A 86 -7.58 2.83 -7.38
C GLN A 86 -6.11 3.21 -7.13
N SER A 87 -5.27 2.98 -8.15
CA SER A 87 -3.86 3.38 -8.15
C SER A 87 -3.70 4.85 -7.75
N ALA A 88 -2.91 5.12 -6.70
CA ALA A 88 -2.45 6.45 -6.34
C ALA A 88 -1.28 6.93 -7.23
N GLY A 89 -0.70 6.02 -8.00
CA GLY A 89 0.54 6.20 -8.70
C GLY A 89 1.75 6.09 -7.77
N MET A 90 2.94 6.41 -8.27
CA MET A 90 4.19 6.27 -7.54
C MET A 90 5.18 7.39 -7.87
N SER A 91 6.11 7.66 -6.96
CA SER A 91 7.31 8.43 -7.26
C SER A 91 8.25 7.58 -8.10
N LEU A 92 8.72 8.11 -9.23
CA LEU A 92 9.74 7.51 -10.09
C LEU A 92 11.10 8.23 -9.93
N GLY A 93 11.31 8.87 -8.77
CA GLY A 93 12.55 9.60 -8.47
C GLY A 93 12.79 10.73 -9.49
N ILE A 94 13.96 10.72 -10.12
CA ILE A 94 14.35 11.76 -11.10
C ILE A 94 13.49 11.77 -12.36
N LEU A 95 12.76 10.69 -12.66
CA LEU A 95 11.81 10.62 -13.77
C LEU A 95 10.46 11.28 -13.44
N GLY A 96 10.31 11.85 -12.24
CA GLY A 96 9.10 12.51 -11.78
C GLY A 96 8.13 11.58 -11.06
N SER A 97 6.89 12.03 -10.85
CA SER A 97 5.84 11.27 -10.17
C SER A 97 4.74 10.88 -11.15
N GLN A 98 4.35 9.62 -11.16
CA GLN A 98 3.08 9.18 -11.71
C GLN A 98 2.01 9.41 -10.66
N THR A 99 1.02 10.24 -10.96
CA THR A 99 -0.17 10.38 -10.11
C THR A 99 -1.29 9.49 -10.64
N GLY A 100 -2.12 9.01 -9.75
CA GLY A 100 -3.36 8.32 -10.07
C GLY A 100 -4.48 8.87 -9.19
N PRO A 101 -5.75 8.57 -9.52
CA PRO A 101 -6.90 9.17 -8.86
C PRO A 101 -7.19 8.59 -7.47
N GLY A 102 -6.64 7.42 -7.14
CA GLY A 102 -6.96 6.74 -5.89
C GLY A 102 -5.94 6.92 -4.78
N ARG A 103 -6.05 6.07 -3.77
CA ARG A 103 -5.29 6.08 -2.52
C ARG A 103 -4.61 4.76 -2.23
N ASN A 104 -4.52 3.89 -3.24
CA ASN A 104 -3.74 2.67 -3.17
C ASN A 104 -2.32 2.93 -3.66
N TYR A 105 -1.39 2.97 -2.72
CA TYR A 105 0.04 3.17 -2.91
C TYR A 105 0.81 1.85 -3.00
N ALA A 106 0.16 0.70 -2.84
CA ALA A 106 0.81 -0.60 -2.90
C ALA A 106 1.45 -0.87 -4.27
N ILE A 107 2.65 -1.45 -4.29
CA ILE A 107 3.43 -1.71 -5.50
C ILE A 107 3.87 -3.17 -5.51
N GLY A 108 3.54 -3.89 -6.57
CA GLY A 108 4.01 -5.26 -6.80
C GLY A 108 5.51 -5.45 -6.51
N GLY A 109 5.82 -6.37 -5.59
CA GLY A 109 7.18 -6.70 -5.19
C GLY A 109 7.86 -5.71 -4.23
N ALA A 110 7.12 -4.82 -3.59
CA ALA A 110 7.62 -3.97 -2.50
C ALA A 110 8.18 -4.81 -1.34
N ARG A 111 9.36 -4.42 -0.82
CA ARG A 111 9.86 -4.87 0.49
C ARG A 111 9.39 -3.91 1.57
N THR A 112 9.55 -4.27 2.83
CA THR A 112 9.16 -3.43 3.98
C THR A 112 9.89 -2.08 4.04
N GLY A 113 11.16 -2.04 3.64
CA GLY A 113 11.98 -0.82 3.59
C GLY A 113 11.69 0.05 2.36
N THR A 114 12.73 0.63 1.76
CA THR A 114 12.61 1.47 0.55
C THR A 114 12.75 0.68 -0.75
N GLY A 115 13.32 -0.53 -0.70
CA GLY A 115 13.55 -1.39 -1.85
C GLY A 115 12.27 -2.07 -2.39
N GLY A 116 12.26 -2.38 -3.68
CA GLY A 116 11.16 -3.10 -4.32
C GLY A 116 11.52 -3.63 -5.71
N ALA A 117 10.52 -4.09 -6.46
CA ALA A 117 10.72 -4.82 -7.72
C ALA A 117 11.53 -4.04 -8.78
N LEU A 118 11.49 -2.71 -8.76
CA LEU A 118 12.21 -1.90 -9.75
C LEU A 118 13.72 -1.87 -9.52
N GLY A 119 14.21 -2.19 -8.32
CA GLY A 119 15.64 -2.32 -8.06
C GLY A 119 16.33 -3.39 -8.91
N ALA A 120 15.58 -4.39 -9.41
CA ALA A 120 16.09 -5.41 -10.32
C ALA A 120 16.42 -4.88 -11.73
N PHE A 121 16.01 -3.64 -12.07
CA PHE A 121 16.28 -2.99 -13.36
C PHE A 121 17.30 -1.85 -13.24
N ASP A 122 18.17 -1.90 -12.22
CA ASP A 122 19.08 -0.80 -11.85
C ASP A 122 18.35 0.55 -11.64
N SER A 123 17.05 0.46 -11.37
CA SER A 123 16.23 1.63 -11.10
C SER A 123 16.38 1.96 -9.63
N LEU A 124 16.97 3.11 -9.33
CA LEU A 124 17.02 3.70 -7.99
C LEU A 124 15.64 4.17 -7.48
N VAL A 125 14.55 3.76 -8.13
CA VAL A 125 13.19 4.16 -7.79
C VAL A 125 12.74 3.42 -6.53
N PRO A 126 12.59 4.12 -5.39
CA PRO A 126 12.22 3.48 -4.15
C PRO A 126 10.73 3.10 -4.21
N THR A 127 10.45 1.80 -4.13
CA THR A 127 9.10 1.24 -4.28
C THR A 127 8.65 0.41 -3.09
N GLY A 128 9.50 0.28 -2.06
CA GLY A 128 9.15 -0.41 -0.83
C GLY A 128 8.11 0.34 0.02
N VAL A 129 7.58 -0.32 1.04
CA VAL A 129 6.47 0.19 1.86
C VAL A 129 6.80 1.53 2.52
N GLN A 130 7.99 1.70 3.10
CA GLN A 130 8.41 3.00 3.63
C GLN A 130 8.42 4.10 2.55
N ALA A 131 8.84 3.77 1.33
CA ALA A 131 8.84 4.74 0.23
C ALA A 131 7.42 5.15 -0.17
N GLN A 132 6.48 4.20 -0.15
CA GLN A 132 5.07 4.46 -0.42
C GLN A 132 4.45 5.37 0.65
N VAL A 133 4.73 5.12 1.93
CA VAL A 133 4.28 5.98 3.04
C VAL A 133 4.88 7.39 2.93
N ASN A 134 6.19 7.49 2.69
CA ASN A 134 6.85 8.78 2.50
C ASN A 134 6.25 9.57 1.33
N PHE A 135 5.90 8.88 0.24
CA PHE A 135 5.27 9.51 -0.91
C PHE A 135 3.86 10.00 -0.59
N TYR A 136 3.07 9.21 0.15
CA TYR A 136 1.78 9.66 0.67
C TYR A 136 1.94 10.91 1.55
N LEU A 137 2.84 10.88 2.53
CA LEU A 137 3.08 12.00 3.44
C LEU A 137 3.53 13.25 2.69
N SER A 138 4.37 13.12 1.65
CA SER A 138 4.77 14.27 0.82
C SER A 138 3.58 14.93 0.11
N ARG A 139 2.54 14.16 -0.23
CA ARG A 139 1.31 14.66 -0.85
C ARG A 139 0.32 15.20 0.19
N ALA A 140 0.36 14.67 1.41
CA ALA A 140 -0.52 15.04 2.51
C ALA A 140 0.01 16.22 3.36
N GLY A 141 1.12 16.85 2.96
CA GLY A 141 1.71 17.96 3.72
C GLY A 141 2.44 17.50 5.00
N GLY A 142 2.92 16.26 5.01
CA GLY A 142 3.71 15.68 6.10
C GLY A 142 2.89 15.11 7.27
N THR A 143 1.57 15.18 7.22
CA THR A 143 0.68 14.68 8.29
C THR A 143 -0.36 13.73 7.73
N ALA A 144 -0.57 12.59 8.40
CA ALA A 144 -1.61 11.64 8.03
C ALA A 144 -3.01 12.20 8.31
N ASP A 145 -4.00 11.83 7.48
CA ASP A 145 -5.41 12.16 7.66
C ASP A 145 -5.96 11.43 8.89
N PRO A 146 -6.33 12.14 9.98
CA PRO A 146 -6.79 11.50 11.21
C PRO A 146 -8.17 10.84 11.07
N ASN A 147 -8.90 11.08 9.99
CA ASN A 147 -10.22 10.51 9.76
C ASN A 147 -10.20 9.32 8.79
N ALA A 148 -9.02 8.90 8.33
CA ALA A 148 -8.86 7.82 7.38
C ALA A 148 -8.50 6.49 8.06
N LEU A 149 -8.75 5.39 7.34
CA LEU A 149 -8.28 4.06 7.71
C LEU A 149 -7.09 3.66 6.83
N TYR A 150 -6.05 3.15 7.46
CA TYR A 150 -4.79 2.78 6.82
C TYR A 150 -4.62 1.27 6.85
N PHE A 151 -4.33 0.70 5.69
CA PHE A 151 -3.95 -0.69 5.54
C PHE A 151 -2.49 -0.76 5.09
N LEU A 152 -1.67 -1.47 5.84
CA LEU A 152 -0.26 -1.62 5.55
C LEU A 152 0.11 -3.11 5.61
N LEU A 153 0.52 -3.66 4.47
CA LEU A 153 0.81 -5.08 4.29
C LEU A 153 2.13 -5.27 3.53
N GLY A 154 3.15 -5.81 4.18
CA GLY A 154 4.44 -6.08 3.54
C GLY A 154 5.21 -7.19 4.26
N GLY A 155 6.36 -7.58 3.71
CA GLY A 155 7.25 -8.59 4.28
C GLY A 155 7.34 -9.89 3.47
N GLY A 156 6.33 -10.23 2.68
CA GLY A 156 6.37 -11.44 1.86
C GLY A 156 7.54 -11.44 0.86
N ASN A 157 7.85 -10.28 0.28
CA ASN A 157 9.00 -10.14 -0.62
C ASN A 157 10.34 -10.18 0.11
N ASP A 158 10.42 -9.62 1.32
CA ASP A 158 11.59 -9.70 2.18
C ASP A 158 11.89 -11.17 2.51
N LEU A 159 10.89 -11.92 2.97
CA LEU A 159 11.04 -13.36 3.27
C LEU A 159 11.43 -14.18 2.05
N ARG A 160 10.90 -13.85 0.86
CA ARG A 160 11.27 -14.49 -0.40
C ARG A 160 12.74 -14.27 -0.76
N ASP A 161 13.26 -13.05 -0.53
CA ASP A 161 14.67 -12.74 -0.74
C ASP A 161 15.55 -13.51 0.27
N LEU A 162 15.15 -13.52 1.55
CA LEU A 162 15.88 -14.23 2.60
C LEU A 162 15.90 -15.74 2.40
N ALA A 163 14.85 -16.32 1.81
CA ALA A 163 14.81 -17.75 1.48
C ALA A 163 15.86 -18.18 0.44
N GLN A 164 16.52 -17.22 -0.24
CA GLN A 164 17.65 -17.51 -1.14
C GLN A 164 18.99 -17.57 -0.41
N LEU A 165 19.04 -17.19 0.87
CA LEU A 165 20.25 -17.23 1.69
C LEU A 165 20.47 -18.63 2.27
N THR A 166 21.74 -18.98 2.48
CA THR A 166 22.13 -20.21 3.18
C THR A 166 22.57 -19.96 4.62
N ASP A 167 22.83 -18.71 5.00
CA ASP A 167 23.23 -18.30 6.35
C ASP A 167 22.00 -17.95 7.21
N LEU A 168 21.72 -18.80 8.20
CA LEU A 168 20.60 -18.63 9.12
C LEU A 168 20.70 -17.35 9.98
N ALA A 169 21.91 -16.89 10.30
CA ALA A 169 22.08 -15.66 11.06
C ALA A 169 21.72 -14.44 10.20
N ALA A 170 22.13 -14.44 8.93
CA ALA A 170 21.74 -13.42 7.96
C ALA A 170 20.22 -13.42 7.71
N MET A 171 19.59 -14.60 7.62
CA MET A 171 18.13 -14.73 7.52
C MET A 171 17.43 -14.12 8.74
N GLY A 172 17.90 -14.42 9.96
CA GLY A 172 17.35 -13.87 11.20
C GLY A 172 17.48 -12.35 11.29
N ALA A 173 18.65 -11.81 10.95
CA ALA A 173 18.89 -10.36 10.93
C ALA A 173 18.02 -9.65 9.88
N GLY A 174 17.87 -10.24 8.69
CA GLY A 174 17.02 -9.73 7.63
C GLY A 174 15.54 -9.70 8.02
N ALA A 175 15.04 -10.76 8.65
CA ALA A 175 13.66 -10.81 9.15
C ALA A 175 13.41 -9.75 10.24
N GLY A 176 14.38 -9.55 11.15
CA GLY A 176 14.34 -8.48 12.15
C GLY A 176 14.31 -7.08 11.52
N THR A 177 15.11 -6.89 10.47
CA THR A 177 15.11 -5.64 9.69
C THR A 177 13.76 -5.39 9.01
N ALA A 178 13.16 -6.43 8.43
CA ALA A 178 11.86 -6.31 7.78
C ALA A 178 10.76 -5.89 8.78
N ALA A 179 10.75 -6.49 9.97
CA ALA A 179 9.83 -6.11 11.04
C ALA A 179 10.06 -4.66 11.52
N ALA A 180 11.33 -4.26 11.71
CA ALA A 180 11.68 -2.92 12.14
C ALA A 180 11.25 -1.85 11.14
N ASN A 181 11.35 -2.13 9.84
CA ASN A 181 10.94 -1.19 8.81
C ASN A 181 9.45 -0.87 8.87
N LEU A 182 8.61 -1.88 9.11
CA LEU A 182 7.15 -1.70 9.23
C LEU A 182 6.79 -0.89 10.47
N ALA A 183 7.53 -1.03 11.57
CA ALA A 183 7.31 -0.25 12.79
C ALA A 183 7.67 1.24 12.63
N GLN A 184 8.46 1.58 11.60
CA GLN A 184 8.86 2.95 11.27
C GLN A 184 8.02 3.57 10.13
N SER A 185 7.10 2.78 9.55
CA SER A 185 6.18 3.22 8.49
C SER A 185 4.87 3.72 9.11
#